data_AF-A0A2N1U6I3-F1
#
_entry.id   AF-A0A2N1U6I3-F1
#
_cell.length_a   1.000
_cell.length_b   1.000
_cell.length_c   1.000
_cell.angle_alpha   90.00
_cell.angle_beta   90.00
_cell.angle_gamma   90.00
#
_symmetry.space_group_name_H-M   'P 1'
#
loop_
_entity.id
_entity.type
_entity.pdbx_description
1 polymer ?
#
loop_
_entity_poly.entity_id
_entity_poly.type
_entity_poly.pdbx_seq_one_letter_code
_entity_poly.pdbx_strand_id
1 'polypeptide(L)'
;MDIITQGLLGSTAAQAGYSDKIGRKSAIYGFIIGLLPDFDIIAGLLGPWASMKYHRGPTHSFFLLTLMAVPIGILCKKLARSDIDQKHWIGMAFLSLITHPVIDWFTAYGTSLLWPFSDRRLAADALSIIDPVYSFPLLLATLAGIFMFMQPRRLKKLALAALAVTTLYAGYGYYNSQKMIALGNEMFRAQGFEPVETRANPTFMNISVFRVVARDASNRYMVTYLKTASKKPLTPIVLHASDTDEYAVKAMQHEHAQLFKWFAMGMLQVKSVVNENGQRHVMLNDMRYGLLTDPEKPLFAAEVEFDVAGNVTRVQRRHRRGSASMKTEFKKTMAHVFSGELQAVDSVWPVQ
;
A
#
# COMPACT_ATOMS: atom_id res chain seq x y z
N MET A 1 -1.47 -5.21 0.84
CA MET A 1 -2.15 -5.93 -0.25
C MET A 1 -3.63 -5.97 0.03
N ASP A 2 -4.44 -6.32 -0.96
CA ASP A 2 -5.87 -6.56 -0.75
C ASP A 2 -6.09 -7.82 0.10
N ILE A 3 -7.22 -7.83 0.82
CA ILE A 3 -7.56 -8.87 1.80
C ILE A 3 -7.63 -10.28 1.19
N ILE A 4 -8.01 -10.41 -0.09
CA ILE A 4 -8.10 -11.71 -0.76
C ILE A 4 -6.69 -12.26 -0.97
N THR A 5 -5.79 -11.44 -1.51
CA THR A 5 -4.37 -11.80 -1.68
C THR A 5 -3.72 -12.21 -0.37
N GLN A 6 -4.07 -11.56 0.75
CA GLN A 6 -3.57 -11.93 2.08
C GLN A 6 -3.99 -13.34 2.50
N GLY A 7 -5.27 -13.68 2.32
CA GLY A 7 -5.75 -15.04 2.55
C GLY A 7 -5.07 -16.06 1.62
N LEU A 8 -4.94 -15.76 0.32
CA LEU A 8 -4.29 -16.64 -0.65
C LEU A 8 -2.81 -16.90 -0.29
N LEU A 9 -2.08 -15.86 0.14
CA LEU A 9 -0.69 -15.98 0.56
C LEU A 9 -0.59 -16.81 1.85
N GLY A 10 -1.44 -16.53 2.85
CA GLY A 10 -1.50 -17.29 4.10
C GLY A 10 -1.79 -18.78 3.86
N SER A 11 -2.73 -19.09 2.95
CA SER A 11 -3.04 -20.45 2.52
C SER A 11 -1.87 -21.14 1.84
N THR A 12 -1.26 -20.47 0.86
CA THR A 12 -0.14 -21.03 0.09
C THR A 12 1.07 -21.28 0.97
N ALA A 13 1.38 -20.35 1.88
CA ALA A 13 2.46 -20.52 2.86
C ALA A 13 2.19 -21.70 3.81
N ALA A 14 0.98 -21.81 4.36
CA ALA A 14 0.59 -22.94 5.19
C ALA A 14 0.72 -24.29 4.45
N GLN A 15 0.31 -24.36 3.19
CA GLN A 15 0.47 -25.56 2.38
C GLN A 15 1.94 -25.91 2.14
N ALA A 16 2.78 -24.93 1.81
CA ALA A 16 4.21 -25.13 1.62
C ALA A 16 4.91 -25.66 2.88
N GLY A 17 4.54 -25.14 4.05
CA GLY A 17 5.12 -25.54 5.34
C GLY A 17 4.56 -26.82 5.94
N TYR A 18 3.24 -27.06 5.80
CA TYR A 18 2.50 -27.99 6.66
C TYR A 18 1.52 -28.92 5.94
N SER A 19 1.40 -28.91 4.61
CA SER A 19 0.48 -29.82 3.90
C SER A 19 0.79 -31.30 4.15
N ASP A 20 2.06 -31.69 4.34
CA ASP A 20 2.47 -33.05 4.66
C ASP A 20 2.15 -33.48 6.10
N LYS A 21 1.82 -32.53 6.99
CA LYS A 21 1.47 -32.77 8.40
C LYS A 21 -0.03 -32.62 8.67
N ILE A 22 -0.58 -31.48 8.27
CA ILE A 22 -1.97 -31.06 8.54
C ILE A 22 -2.90 -31.40 7.35
N GLY A 23 -2.34 -31.76 6.19
CA GLY A 23 -3.11 -32.11 5.00
C GLY A 23 -3.84 -30.90 4.42
N ARG A 24 -4.99 -31.18 3.79
CA ARG A 24 -5.89 -30.19 3.16
C ARG A 24 -6.32 -29.06 4.11
N LYS A 25 -6.42 -29.34 5.41
CA LYS A 25 -6.78 -28.34 6.43
C LYS A 25 -5.78 -27.18 6.46
N SER A 26 -4.52 -27.39 6.07
CA SER A 26 -3.53 -26.32 5.99
C SER A 26 -3.94 -25.21 5.02
N ALA A 27 -4.53 -25.54 3.88
CA ALA A 27 -5.00 -24.56 2.91
C ALA A 27 -6.15 -23.71 3.47
N ILE A 28 -7.13 -24.34 4.11
CA ILE A 28 -8.33 -23.67 4.64
C ILE A 28 -7.97 -22.78 5.82
N TYR A 29 -7.30 -23.34 6.82
CA TYR A 29 -6.93 -22.59 8.03
C TYR A 29 -5.87 -21.52 7.71
N GLY A 30 -4.91 -21.81 6.85
CA GLY A 30 -3.94 -20.81 6.40
C GLY A 30 -4.60 -19.63 5.69
N PHE A 31 -5.66 -19.87 4.89
CA PHE A 31 -6.43 -18.80 4.28
C PHE A 31 -7.08 -17.91 5.34
N ILE A 32 -7.83 -18.51 6.27
CA ILE A 32 -8.54 -17.78 7.33
C ILE A 32 -7.57 -16.99 8.22
N ILE A 33 -6.47 -17.62 8.64
CA ILE A 33 -5.45 -17.00 9.48
C ILE A 33 -4.79 -15.81 8.75
N GLY A 34 -4.53 -15.96 7.44
CA GLY A 34 -4.00 -14.89 6.60
C GLY A 34 -4.90 -13.65 6.53
N LEU A 35 -6.20 -13.76 6.82
CA LEU A 35 -7.11 -12.61 6.87
C LEU A 35 -7.06 -11.86 8.20
N LEU A 36 -6.60 -12.51 9.28
CA LEU A 36 -6.76 -12.02 10.66
C LEU A 36 -6.17 -10.63 10.92
N PRO A 37 -4.95 -10.28 10.44
CA PRO A 37 -4.36 -8.98 10.73
C PRO A 37 -5.22 -7.79 10.27
N ASP A 38 -5.84 -7.90 9.09
CA ASP A 38 -6.68 -6.84 8.50
C ASP A 38 -8.07 -6.71 9.16
N PHE A 39 -8.44 -7.55 10.13
CA PHE A 39 -9.65 -7.29 10.93
C PHE A 39 -9.52 -6.04 11.82
N ASP A 40 -8.33 -5.42 11.88
CA ASP A 40 -8.12 -4.09 12.45
C ASP A 40 -8.97 -2.98 11.76
N ILE A 41 -9.57 -3.25 10.60
CA ILE A 41 -10.57 -2.36 9.97
C ILE A 41 -11.73 -2.02 10.90
N ILE A 42 -12.02 -2.88 11.89
CA ILE A 42 -13.04 -2.63 12.92
C ILE A 42 -12.70 -1.38 13.75
N ALA A 43 -11.43 -0.99 13.85
CA ALA A 43 -11.04 0.28 14.47
C ALA A 43 -11.66 1.50 13.77
N GLY A 44 -12.09 1.36 12.51
CA GLY A 44 -12.85 2.39 11.80
C GLY A 44 -14.23 2.69 12.41
N LEU A 45 -14.80 1.77 13.20
CA LEU A 45 -16.03 2.03 13.97
C LEU A 45 -15.83 3.11 15.05
N LEU A 46 -14.58 3.33 15.50
CA LEU A 46 -14.22 4.41 16.43
C LEU A 46 -13.94 5.74 15.71
N GLY A 47 -14.02 5.77 14.38
CA GLY A 47 -13.83 6.96 13.55
C GLY A 47 -12.71 6.83 12.51
N PRO A 48 -12.68 7.74 11.52
CA PRO A 48 -11.73 7.67 10.40
C PRO A 48 -10.26 7.82 10.83
N TRP A 49 -10.01 8.59 11.88
CA TRP A 49 -8.67 8.80 12.44
C TRP A 49 -8.16 7.57 13.21
N ALA A 50 -9.05 6.86 13.90
CA ALA A 50 -8.69 5.60 14.57
C ALA A 50 -8.28 4.52 13.56
N SER A 51 -9.04 4.37 12.46
CA SER A 51 -8.65 3.48 11.36
C SER A 51 -7.25 3.82 10.83
N MET A 52 -6.94 5.10 10.60
CA MET A 52 -5.62 5.51 10.12
C MET A 52 -4.49 5.22 11.10
N LYS A 53 -4.74 5.41 12.40
CA LYS A 53 -3.76 5.18 13.47
C LYS A 53 -3.45 3.70 13.64
N TYR A 54 -4.48 2.86 13.64
CA TYR A 54 -4.33 1.46 14.02
C TYR A 54 -4.15 0.50 12.83
N HIS A 55 -4.65 0.84 11.65
CA HIS A 55 -4.53 -0.03 10.48
C HIS A 55 -3.07 -0.19 10.04
N ARG A 56 -2.64 -1.45 9.91
CA ARG A 56 -1.23 -1.84 9.70
C ARG A 56 -0.28 -1.35 10.80
N GLY A 57 -0.81 -1.27 12.02
CA GLY A 57 -0.10 -0.92 13.24
C GLY A 57 0.17 -2.17 14.08
N PRO A 58 -0.37 -2.26 15.31
CA PRO A 58 -0.10 -3.37 16.23
C PRO A 58 -0.37 -4.77 15.64
N THR A 59 -1.49 -4.92 14.92
CA THR A 59 -1.96 -6.16 14.28
C THR A 59 -1.04 -6.70 13.19
N HIS A 60 -0.13 -5.87 12.68
CA HIS A 60 0.83 -6.22 11.63
C HIS A 60 2.26 -6.27 12.14
N SER A 61 2.47 -6.16 13.45
CA SER A 61 3.81 -6.20 14.04
C SER A 61 4.32 -7.64 14.18
N PHE A 62 5.60 -7.85 13.89
CA PHE A 62 6.20 -9.18 14.02
C PHE A 62 6.15 -9.69 15.46
N PHE A 63 6.34 -8.79 16.43
CA PHE A 63 6.28 -9.13 17.84
C PHE A 63 4.90 -9.66 18.23
N LEU A 64 3.82 -8.90 17.98
CA LEU A 64 2.48 -9.31 18.37
C LEU A 64 2.03 -10.56 17.59
N LEU A 65 2.30 -10.63 16.29
CA LEU A 65 1.90 -11.79 15.48
C LEU A 65 2.60 -13.08 15.90
N THR A 66 3.86 -12.99 16.33
CA THR A 66 4.59 -14.14 16.88
C THR A 66 3.94 -14.65 18.17
N LEU A 67 3.55 -13.75 19.07
CA LEU A 67 2.82 -14.11 20.28
C LEU A 67 1.44 -14.68 19.97
N MET A 68 0.70 -14.06 19.05
CA MET A 68 -0.65 -14.46 18.66
C MET A 68 -0.70 -15.80 17.91
N ALA A 69 0.40 -16.22 17.27
CA ALA A 69 0.48 -17.52 16.62
C ALA A 69 0.21 -18.69 17.58
N VAL A 70 0.58 -18.56 18.85
CA VAL A 70 0.37 -19.60 19.88
C VAL A 70 -1.11 -19.84 20.17
N PRO A 71 -1.89 -18.86 20.69
CA PRO A 71 -3.31 -19.05 20.97
C PRO A 71 -4.12 -19.34 19.70
N ILE A 72 -3.78 -18.74 18.56
CA ILE A 72 -4.44 -19.03 17.28
C ILE A 72 -4.19 -20.48 16.87
N GLY A 73 -2.95 -20.97 16.93
CA GLY A 73 -2.63 -22.36 16.64
C GLY A 73 -3.35 -23.35 17.57
N ILE A 74 -3.46 -23.05 18.87
CA ILE A 74 -4.21 -23.87 19.84
C ILE A 74 -5.70 -23.92 19.47
N LEU A 75 -6.29 -22.76 19.20
CA LEU A 75 -7.69 -22.66 18.80
C LEU A 75 -7.95 -23.41 17.49
N CYS A 76 -7.10 -23.24 16.47
CA CYS A 76 -7.24 -23.92 15.19
C CYS A 76 -7.17 -25.44 15.33
N LYS A 77 -6.24 -25.98 16.15
CA LYS A 77 -6.19 -27.43 16.42
C LYS A 77 -7.51 -27.92 17.03
N LYS A 78 -8.04 -27.20 18.02
CA LYS A 78 -9.29 -27.54 18.72
C LYS A 78 -10.49 -27.51 17.76
N LEU A 79 -10.63 -26.44 16.98
CA LEU A 79 -11.69 -26.30 15.98
C LEU A 79 -11.59 -27.36 14.88
N ALA A 80 -10.36 -27.72 14.49
CA ALA A 80 -10.10 -28.74 13.50
C ALA A 80 -10.31 -30.18 14.01
N ARG A 81 -10.50 -30.37 15.33
CA ARG A 81 -10.54 -31.68 16.01
C ARG A 81 -9.39 -32.57 15.51
N SER A 82 -8.17 -32.02 15.56
CA SER A 82 -6.99 -32.64 14.96
C SER A 82 -6.12 -33.32 16.00
N ASP A 83 -5.73 -34.57 15.73
CA ASP A 83 -4.77 -35.32 16.56
C ASP A 83 -3.30 -34.97 16.27
N ILE A 84 -3.05 -34.08 15.29
CA ILE A 84 -1.70 -33.62 14.95
C ILE A 84 -1.11 -32.82 16.12
N ASP A 85 0.20 -32.96 16.32
CA ASP A 85 0.95 -32.23 17.34
C ASP A 85 0.68 -30.71 17.28
N GLN A 86 0.45 -30.11 18.44
CA GLN A 86 0.13 -28.69 18.61
C GLN A 86 1.19 -27.78 17.98
N LYS A 87 2.46 -28.19 17.99
CA LYS A 87 3.55 -27.39 17.40
C LYS A 87 3.37 -27.13 15.91
N HIS A 88 2.75 -28.05 15.17
CA HIS A 88 2.50 -27.89 13.73
C HIS A 88 1.40 -26.86 13.47
N TRP A 89 0.37 -26.82 14.31
CA TRP A 89 -0.69 -25.81 14.20
C TRP A 89 -0.20 -24.41 14.59
N ILE A 90 0.64 -24.31 15.63
CA ILE A 90 1.29 -23.04 16.01
C ILE A 90 2.22 -22.56 14.90
N GLY A 91 3.07 -23.45 14.37
CA GLY A 91 4.00 -23.10 13.31
C GLY A 91 3.29 -22.72 11.99
N MET A 92 2.16 -23.36 11.68
CA MET A 92 1.32 -22.97 10.54
C MET A 92 0.68 -21.59 10.77
N ALA A 93 0.13 -21.35 11.96
CA ALA A 93 -0.45 -20.05 12.29
C ALA A 93 0.59 -18.93 12.22
N PHE A 94 1.78 -19.14 12.78
CA PHE A 94 2.91 -18.22 12.68
C PHE A 94 3.23 -17.89 11.22
N LEU A 95 3.40 -18.91 10.38
CA LEU A 95 3.77 -18.71 8.98
C LEU A 95 2.69 -17.93 8.22
N SER A 96 1.41 -18.27 8.39
CA SER A 96 0.30 -17.57 7.73
C SER A 96 0.09 -16.14 8.23
N LEU A 97 0.40 -15.86 9.51
CA LEU A 97 0.32 -14.51 10.07
C LEU A 97 1.47 -13.63 9.60
N ILE A 98 2.71 -14.12 9.63
CA ILE A 98 3.91 -13.31 9.34
C ILE A 98 4.02 -12.93 7.86
N THR A 99 3.51 -13.75 6.94
CA THR A 99 3.53 -13.41 5.51
C THR A 99 2.70 -12.16 5.19
N HIS A 100 1.67 -11.88 5.98
CA HIS A 100 0.77 -10.76 5.78
C HIS A 100 1.47 -9.38 5.89
N PRO A 101 2.10 -9.02 7.01
CA PRO A 101 2.83 -7.75 7.11
C PRO A 101 4.08 -7.72 6.24
N VAL A 102 4.70 -8.88 5.94
CA VAL A 102 5.82 -8.97 5.00
C VAL A 102 5.39 -8.47 3.63
N ILE A 103 4.27 -8.96 3.08
CA ILE A 103 3.84 -8.49 1.76
C ILE A 103 3.25 -7.07 1.80
N ASP A 104 2.69 -6.65 2.94
CA ASP A 104 2.26 -5.25 3.09
C ASP A 104 3.42 -4.26 3.07
N TRP A 105 4.57 -4.65 3.62
CA TRP A 105 5.80 -3.85 3.54
C TRP A 105 6.22 -3.60 2.09
N PHE A 106 5.92 -4.51 1.16
CA PHE A 106 6.21 -4.30 -0.26
C PHE A 106 5.29 -3.27 -0.94
N THR A 107 4.25 -2.76 -0.25
CA THR A 107 3.32 -1.76 -0.79
C THR A 107 3.61 -0.34 -0.26
N ALA A 108 3.14 0.69 -0.97
CA ALA A 108 3.40 2.09 -0.63
C ALA A 108 2.65 2.64 0.62
N TYR A 109 1.72 1.86 1.18
CA TYR A 109 0.88 2.27 2.31
C TYR A 109 1.68 2.45 3.61
N GLY A 110 2.76 1.68 3.77
CA GLY A 110 3.54 1.63 4.99
C GLY A 110 2.94 0.69 6.03
N THR A 111 3.80 -0.02 6.76
CA THR A 111 3.42 -1.00 7.80
C THR A 111 4.34 -0.86 9.00
N SER A 112 3.78 -0.90 10.21
CA SER A 112 4.54 -0.73 11.47
C SER A 112 5.08 -2.07 11.98
N LEU A 113 6.04 -2.65 11.25
CA LEU A 113 6.56 -4.02 11.51
C LEU A 113 7.17 -4.20 12.91
N LEU A 114 7.74 -3.12 13.46
CA LEU A 114 8.52 -3.12 14.70
C LEU A 114 7.74 -2.64 15.94
N TRP A 115 6.43 -2.45 15.84
CA TRP A 115 5.63 -2.11 17.01
C TRP A 115 5.73 -3.24 18.06
N PRO A 116 5.80 -2.95 19.38
CA PRO A 116 5.68 -1.65 20.04
C PRO A 116 7.01 -0.89 20.18
N PHE A 117 8.13 -1.42 19.69
CA PHE A 117 9.46 -0.79 19.84
C PHE A 117 9.62 0.46 18.97
N SER A 118 8.92 0.51 17.83
CA SER A 118 8.85 1.68 16.95
C SER A 118 7.50 1.77 16.25
N ASP A 119 6.99 2.99 16.10
CA ASP A 119 5.80 3.35 15.32
C ASP A 119 6.14 3.76 13.87
N ARG A 120 7.40 3.59 13.45
CA ARG A 120 7.83 3.90 12.08
C ARG A 120 7.14 2.99 11.08
N ARG A 121 6.50 3.58 10.08
CA ARG A 121 5.95 2.88 8.92
C ARG A 121 7.06 2.57 7.91
N LEU A 122 7.15 1.31 7.50
CA LEU A 122 8.08 0.85 6.48
C LEU A 122 7.33 0.51 5.20
N ALA A 123 7.88 0.93 4.06
CA ALA A 123 7.36 0.64 2.73
C ALA A 123 8.52 0.49 1.75
N ALA A 124 8.48 -0.54 0.91
CA ALA A 124 9.47 -0.80 -0.14
C ALA A 124 8.99 -0.35 -1.53
N ASP A 125 7.74 0.10 -1.64
CA ASP A 125 7.13 0.66 -2.86
C ASP A 125 7.31 -0.23 -4.10
N ALA A 126 7.24 -1.55 -3.91
CA ALA A 126 7.59 -2.58 -4.88
C ALA A 126 6.38 -3.17 -5.61
N LEU A 127 5.22 -3.24 -4.93
CA LEU A 127 4.01 -3.89 -5.42
C LEU A 127 2.79 -2.98 -5.29
N SER A 128 1.89 -3.10 -6.26
CA SER A 128 0.56 -2.50 -6.18
C SER A 128 -0.25 -3.15 -5.06
N ILE A 129 -1.17 -2.40 -4.42
CA ILE A 129 -2.06 -2.94 -3.37
C ILE A 129 -2.99 -4.03 -3.93
N ILE A 130 -3.40 -3.92 -5.19
CA ILE A 130 -4.17 -4.92 -5.92
C ILE A 130 -3.32 -5.35 -7.11
N ASP A 131 -2.93 -6.62 -7.17
CA ASP A 131 -2.03 -7.13 -8.21
C ASP A 131 -2.43 -8.55 -8.66
N PRO A 132 -3.26 -8.68 -9.71
CA PRO A 132 -3.70 -9.99 -10.19
C PRO A 132 -2.56 -10.91 -10.63
N VAL A 133 -1.42 -10.37 -11.09
CA VAL A 133 -0.27 -11.18 -11.52
C VAL A 133 0.38 -11.83 -10.32
N TYR A 134 0.49 -11.10 -9.20
CA TYR A 134 0.94 -11.66 -7.92
C TYR A 134 -0.09 -12.65 -7.33
N SER A 135 -1.38 -12.32 -7.36
CA SER A 135 -2.42 -13.12 -6.70
C SER A 135 -2.76 -14.41 -7.43
N PHE A 136 -2.62 -14.45 -8.76
CA PHE A 136 -3.09 -15.59 -9.57
C PHE A 136 -2.36 -16.92 -9.28
N PRO A 137 -1.02 -16.98 -9.19
CA PRO A 137 -0.33 -18.22 -8.77
C PRO A 137 -0.77 -18.71 -7.39
N LEU A 138 -1.00 -17.78 -6.44
CA LEU A 138 -1.46 -18.10 -5.09
C LEU A 138 -2.91 -18.62 -5.10
N LEU A 139 -3.76 -18.06 -5.97
CA LEU A 139 -5.11 -18.54 -6.19
C LEU A 139 -5.10 -19.99 -6.68
N LEU A 140 -4.30 -20.31 -7.69
CA LEU A 140 -4.19 -21.67 -8.20
C LEU A 140 -3.71 -22.65 -7.13
N ALA A 141 -2.68 -22.29 -6.36
CA ALA A 141 -2.19 -23.12 -5.26
C ALA A 141 -3.23 -23.28 -4.13
N THR A 142 -3.99 -22.24 -3.82
CA THR A 142 -5.06 -22.28 -2.82
C THR A 142 -6.22 -23.16 -3.29
N LEU A 143 -6.71 -22.98 -4.52
CA LEU A 143 -7.78 -23.80 -5.09
C LEU A 143 -7.35 -25.27 -5.21
N ALA A 144 -6.11 -25.54 -5.58
CA ALA A 144 -5.53 -26.87 -5.55
C ALA A 144 -5.59 -27.49 -4.15
N GLY A 145 -5.10 -26.75 -3.16
CA GLY A 145 -5.09 -27.16 -1.76
C GLY A 145 -6.47 -27.35 -1.16
N ILE A 146 -7.48 -26.63 -1.63
CA ILE A 146 -8.85 -26.71 -1.11
C ILE A 146 -9.69 -27.72 -1.89
N PHE A 147 -9.55 -27.88 -3.20
CA PHE A 147 -10.52 -28.65 -4.00
C PHE A 147 -9.92 -29.90 -4.63
N MET A 148 -8.61 -29.96 -4.85
CA MET A 148 -8.00 -31.10 -5.52
C MET A 148 -7.60 -32.19 -4.52
N PHE A 149 -8.01 -33.44 -4.79
CA PHE A 149 -7.63 -34.63 -4.01
C PHE A 149 -6.23 -35.12 -4.38
N MET A 150 -5.23 -34.25 -4.21
CA MET A 150 -3.84 -34.54 -4.52
C MET A 150 -3.08 -35.08 -3.30
N GLN A 151 -2.00 -35.84 -3.56
CA GLN A 151 -1.07 -36.23 -2.51
C GLN A 151 -0.43 -34.99 -1.85
N PRO A 152 -0.25 -34.96 -0.52
CA PRO A 152 0.32 -33.82 0.20
C PRO A 152 1.65 -33.30 -0.36
N ARG A 153 2.54 -34.20 -0.79
CA ARG A 153 3.82 -33.82 -1.40
C ARG A 153 3.67 -33.01 -2.68
N ARG A 154 2.62 -33.28 -3.48
CA ARG A 154 2.34 -32.52 -4.71
C ARG A 154 1.79 -31.13 -4.39
N LEU A 155 0.89 -31.02 -3.40
CA LEU A 155 0.39 -29.73 -2.90
C LEU A 155 1.53 -28.85 -2.38
N LYS A 156 2.44 -29.43 -1.57
CA LYS A 156 3.65 -28.74 -1.11
C LYS A 156 4.48 -28.19 -2.26
N LYS A 157 4.76 -28.99 -3.29
CA LYS A 157 5.53 -28.56 -4.46
C LYS A 157 4.84 -27.43 -5.23
N LEU A 158 3.53 -27.53 -5.45
CA LEU A 158 2.75 -26.48 -6.12
C LEU A 158 2.77 -25.18 -5.33
N ALA A 159 2.57 -25.26 -4.01
CA ALA A 159 2.63 -24.10 -3.12
C ALA A 159 4.03 -23.46 -3.11
N LEU A 160 5.10 -24.26 -3.04
CA LEU A 160 6.47 -23.76 -3.15
C LEU A 160 6.75 -23.10 -4.50
N ALA A 161 6.25 -23.67 -5.60
CA ALA A 161 6.38 -23.08 -6.93
C ALA A 161 5.65 -21.73 -7.02
N ALA A 162 4.41 -21.65 -6.51
CA ALA A 162 3.67 -20.40 -6.45
C ALA A 162 4.41 -19.34 -5.61
N LEU A 163 4.90 -19.70 -4.42
CA LEU A 163 5.69 -18.79 -3.58
C LEU A 163 6.99 -18.35 -4.26
N ALA A 164 7.69 -19.24 -4.96
CA ALA A 164 8.90 -18.89 -5.69
C ALA A 164 8.61 -17.87 -6.79
N VAL A 165 7.55 -18.10 -7.59
CA VAL A 165 7.11 -17.17 -8.63
C VAL A 165 6.73 -15.81 -8.03
N THR A 166 5.92 -15.78 -6.98
CA THR A 166 5.49 -14.51 -6.37
C THR A 166 6.61 -13.78 -5.65
N THR A 167 7.56 -14.50 -5.05
CA THR A 167 8.76 -13.91 -4.44
C THR A 167 9.67 -13.28 -5.50
N LEU A 168 9.91 -13.97 -6.62
CA LEU A 168 10.66 -13.42 -7.75
C LEU A 168 9.96 -12.20 -8.34
N TYR A 169 8.64 -12.25 -8.48
CA TYR A 169 7.84 -11.11 -8.95
C TYR A 169 7.95 -9.90 -8.01
N ALA A 170 7.84 -10.10 -6.70
CA ALA A 170 8.02 -9.05 -5.70
C ALA A 170 9.42 -8.42 -5.74
N GLY A 171 10.46 -9.27 -5.90
CA GLY A 171 11.84 -8.82 -6.08
C GLY A 171 12.03 -8.01 -7.36
N TYR A 172 11.40 -8.42 -8.46
CA TYR A 172 11.41 -7.66 -9.73
C TYR A 172 10.66 -6.33 -9.61
N GLY A 173 9.54 -6.30 -8.88
CA GLY A 173 8.82 -5.07 -8.55
C GLY A 173 9.68 -4.09 -7.76
N TYR A 174 10.42 -4.58 -6.75
CA TYR A 174 11.37 -3.77 -5.99
C TYR A 174 12.50 -3.23 -6.88
N TYR A 175 13.09 -4.08 -7.71
CA TYR A 175 14.10 -3.67 -8.70
C TYR A 175 13.57 -2.54 -9.62
N ASN A 176 12.35 -2.70 -10.15
CA ASN A 176 11.72 -1.67 -10.98
C ASN A 176 11.50 -0.36 -10.21
N SER A 177 11.05 -0.43 -8.96
CA SER A 177 10.91 0.75 -8.10
C SER A 177 12.23 1.50 -7.94
N GLN A 178 13.33 0.80 -7.62
CA GLN A 178 14.67 1.41 -7.50
C GLN A 178 15.13 2.02 -8.83
N LYS A 179 14.90 1.34 -9.95
CA LYS A 179 15.20 1.86 -11.30
C LYS A 179 14.42 3.15 -11.59
N MET A 180 13.14 3.23 -11.21
CA MET A 180 12.31 4.41 -11.42
C MET A 180 12.68 5.57 -10.48
N ILE A 181 13.13 5.28 -9.26
CA ILE A 181 13.71 6.29 -8.36
C ILE A 181 14.95 6.92 -9.00
N ALA A 182 15.87 6.11 -9.51
CA ALA A 182 17.10 6.60 -10.15
C ALA A 182 16.79 7.47 -11.37
N LEU A 183 15.90 7.01 -12.26
CA LEU A 183 15.50 7.75 -13.45
C LEU A 183 14.75 9.05 -13.09
N GLY A 184 13.84 9.01 -12.12
CA GLY A 184 13.14 10.20 -11.65
C GLY A 184 14.09 11.24 -11.05
N ASN A 185 15.06 10.81 -10.24
CA ASN A 185 16.06 11.71 -9.68
C ASN A 185 16.91 12.39 -10.75
N GLU A 186 17.31 11.68 -11.81
CA GLU A 186 18.01 12.26 -12.95
C GLU A 186 17.16 13.35 -13.62
N MET A 187 15.88 13.06 -13.91
CA MET A 187 14.96 14.01 -14.52
C MET A 187 14.67 15.24 -13.65
N PHE A 188 14.53 15.05 -12.33
CA PHE A 188 14.26 16.14 -11.41
C PHE A 188 15.48 17.07 -11.25
N ARG A 189 16.70 16.52 -11.18
CA ARG A 189 17.93 17.31 -11.15
C ARG A 189 18.13 18.11 -12.43
N ALA A 190 17.78 17.55 -13.59
CA ALA A 190 17.80 18.29 -14.85
C ALA A 190 16.86 19.52 -14.87
N GLN A 191 15.91 19.61 -13.93
CA GLN A 191 15.02 20.76 -13.73
C GLN A 191 15.43 21.65 -12.53
N GLY A 192 16.62 21.46 -11.99
CA GLY A 192 17.11 22.23 -10.83
C GLY A 192 16.43 21.86 -9.51
N PHE A 193 15.84 20.67 -9.40
CA PHE A 193 15.29 20.13 -8.17
C PHE A 193 16.24 19.06 -7.61
N GLU A 194 16.69 19.21 -6.37
CA GLU A 194 17.58 18.24 -5.71
C GLU A 194 16.80 17.35 -4.73
N PRO A 195 16.55 16.07 -5.08
CA PRO A 195 15.81 15.15 -4.23
C PRO A 195 16.59 14.76 -2.98
N VAL A 196 15.94 14.90 -1.81
CA VAL A 196 16.40 14.35 -0.52
C VAL A 196 15.76 12.99 -0.27
N GLU A 197 14.50 12.83 -0.65
CA GLU A 197 13.75 11.59 -0.52
C GLU A 197 12.91 11.37 -1.76
N THR A 198 13.00 10.18 -2.36
CA THR A 198 12.25 9.84 -3.58
C THR A 198 11.63 8.47 -3.43
N ARG A 199 10.39 8.37 -3.90
CA ARG A 199 9.58 7.15 -3.88
C ARG A 199 9.02 6.89 -5.27
N ALA A 200 8.97 5.62 -5.66
CA ALA A 200 8.34 5.19 -6.89
C ALA A 200 7.27 4.17 -6.55
N ASN A 201 6.00 4.60 -6.60
CA ASN A 201 4.86 3.78 -6.22
C ASN A 201 4.22 3.17 -7.47
N PRO A 202 4.12 1.84 -7.59
CA PRO A 202 3.45 1.22 -8.72
C PRO A 202 1.98 1.63 -8.75
N THR A 203 1.46 1.89 -9.94
CA THR A 203 0.02 2.10 -10.15
C THR A 203 -0.75 0.80 -10.00
N PHE A 204 -2.08 0.88 -9.93
CA PHE A 204 -2.90 -0.30 -9.68
C PHE A 204 -2.65 -1.42 -10.71
N MET A 205 -2.63 -2.67 -10.21
CA MET A 205 -2.63 -3.91 -10.99
C MET A 205 -1.36 -4.22 -11.79
N ASN A 206 -0.26 -3.50 -11.58
CA ASN A 206 0.99 -3.74 -12.30
C ASN A 206 2.24 -3.28 -11.52
N ILE A 207 3.42 -3.67 -12.02
CA ILE A 207 4.74 -3.25 -11.54
C ILE A 207 5.59 -2.63 -12.67
N SER A 208 4.93 -2.00 -13.64
CA SER A 208 5.55 -1.46 -14.86
C SER A 208 5.39 0.05 -15.00
N VAL A 209 4.34 0.63 -14.42
CA VAL A 209 4.05 2.06 -14.40
C VAL A 209 4.07 2.55 -12.96
N PHE A 210 4.87 3.58 -12.69
CA PHE A 210 5.13 4.09 -11.36
C PHE A 210 4.83 5.57 -11.28
N ARG A 211 4.14 6.00 -10.23
CA ARG A 211 4.14 7.39 -9.77
C ARG A 211 5.44 7.63 -9.03
N VAL A 212 6.28 8.50 -9.56
CA VAL A 212 7.52 8.90 -8.91
C VAL A 212 7.32 10.25 -8.26
N VAL A 213 7.55 10.32 -6.96
CA VAL A 213 7.46 11.53 -6.16
C VAL A 213 8.77 11.74 -5.39
N ALA A 214 9.33 12.94 -5.50
CA ALA A 214 10.50 13.36 -4.76
C ALA A 214 10.18 14.55 -3.86
N ARG A 215 10.87 14.65 -2.73
CA ARG A 215 10.85 15.78 -1.80
C ARG A 215 12.26 16.35 -1.67
N ASP A 216 12.40 17.67 -1.75
CA ASP A 216 13.67 18.36 -1.53
C ASP A 216 13.83 18.82 -0.06
N ALA A 217 14.98 19.45 0.25
CA ALA A 217 15.27 19.97 1.58
C ALA A 217 14.29 21.09 2.02
N SER A 218 13.67 21.77 1.06
CA SER A 218 12.71 22.86 1.27
C SER A 218 11.25 22.36 1.37
N ASN A 219 11.01 21.05 1.42
CA ASN A 219 9.68 20.43 1.38
C ASN A 219 8.83 20.83 0.18
N ARG A 220 9.48 21.08 -0.96
CA ARG A 220 8.85 21.08 -2.27
C ARG A 220 8.84 19.66 -2.80
N TYR A 221 7.85 19.35 -3.62
CA TYR A 221 7.65 18.03 -4.19
C TYR A 221 7.68 18.07 -5.70
N MET A 222 8.33 17.11 -6.33
CA MET A 222 8.23 16.87 -7.77
C MET A 222 7.55 15.55 -8.03
N VAL A 223 6.63 15.54 -8.99
CA VAL A 223 5.81 14.38 -9.32
C VAL A 223 5.84 14.13 -10.82
N THR A 224 5.97 12.87 -11.22
CA THR A 224 5.69 12.41 -12.58
C THR A 224 5.31 10.93 -12.60
N TYR A 225 4.88 10.42 -13.75
CA TYR A 225 4.69 8.99 -13.98
C TYR A 225 5.72 8.45 -14.96
N LEU A 226 6.38 7.37 -14.59
CA LEU A 226 7.38 6.69 -15.40
C LEU A 226 6.93 5.28 -15.74
N LYS A 227 7.43 4.76 -16.86
CA LYS A 227 7.24 3.36 -17.29
C LYS A 227 8.59 2.68 -17.38
N THR A 228 8.69 1.44 -16.90
CA THR A 228 9.95 0.66 -16.84
C THR A 228 10.64 0.46 -18.20
N ALA A 229 9.85 0.44 -19.28
CA ALA A 229 10.30 0.31 -20.67
C ALA A 229 10.52 1.66 -21.40
N SER A 230 10.35 2.80 -20.73
CA SER A 230 10.53 4.14 -21.31
C SER A 230 11.58 4.94 -20.54
N LYS A 231 12.34 5.77 -21.26
CA LYS A 231 13.19 6.81 -20.67
C LYS A 231 12.52 8.19 -20.64
N LYS A 232 11.33 8.33 -21.23
CA LYS A 232 10.55 9.58 -21.20
C LYS A 232 9.43 9.47 -20.16
N PRO A 233 9.09 10.57 -19.47
CA PRO A 233 7.96 10.56 -18.55
C PRO A 233 6.65 10.42 -19.34
N LEU A 234 5.67 9.73 -18.72
CA LEU A 234 4.31 9.57 -19.27
C LEU A 234 3.47 10.84 -19.08
N THR A 235 3.77 11.60 -18.02
CA THR A 235 3.09 12.86 -17.69
C THR A 235 4.10 13.99 -17.60
N PRO A 236 3.67 15.26 -17.69
CA PRO A 236 4.50 16.39 -17.29
C PRO A 236 5.09 16.17 -15.89
N ILE A 237 6.27 16.73 -15.68
CA ILE A 237 6.88 16.80 -14.35
C ILE A 237 6.33 18.05 -13.68
N VAL A 238 5.71 17.88 -12.52
CA VAL A 238 4.97 18.94 -11.83
C VAL A 238 5.62 19.25 -10.48
N LEU A 239 5.86 20.53 -10.22
CA LEU A 239 6.37 21.02 -8.95
C LEU A 239 5.21 21.44 -8.04
N HIS A 240 5.22 20.93 -6.81
CA HIS A 240 4.25 21.19 -5.77
C HIS A 240 4.98 21.79 -4.55
N ALA A 241 4.81 23.10 -4.32
CA ALA A 241 5.28 23.74 -3.10
C ALA A 241 4.25 23.60 -1.96
N SER A 242 4.73 23.58 -0.72
CA SER A 242 3.87 23.71 0.45
C SER A 242 3.77 25.18 0.86
N ASP A 243 2.60 25.60 1.31
CA ASP A 243 2.41 26.93 1.86
C ASP A 243 2.88 26.96 3.32
N THR A 244 3.45 28.09 3.73
CA THR A 244 4.02 28.31 5.07
C THR A 244 3.37 29.49 5.79
N ASP A 245 2.17 29.88 5.38
CA ASP A 245 1.42 30.95 6.04
C ASP A 245 0.96 30.52 7.44
N GLU A 246 0.50 31.48 8.23
CA GLU A 246 0.09 31.28 9.62
C GLU A 246 -0.90 30.12 9.79
N TYR A 247 -1.85 29.98 8.85
CA TYR A 247 -2.86 28.91 8.90
C TYR A 247 -2.26 27.54 8.59
N ALA A 248 -1.32 27.46 7.64
CA ALA A 248 -0.59 26.23 7.37
C ALA A 248 0.19 25.76 8.61
N VAL A 249 0.85 26.69 9.32
CA VAL A 249 1.57 26.39 10.57
C VAL A 249 0.61 25.94 11.67
N LYS A 250 -0.49 26.68 11.89
CA LYS A 250 -1.53 26.32 12.88
C LYS A 250 -2.17 24.97 12.57
N ALA A 251 -2.49 24.69 11.32
CA ALA A 251 -3.08 23.42 10.90
C ALA A 251 -2.17 22.24 11.27
N MET A 252 -0.86 22.40 11.03
CA MET A 252 0.12 21.36 11.37
C MET A 252 0.31 21.16 12.87
N GLN A 253 -0.11 22.08 13.74
CA GLN A 253 -0.06 21.86 15.19
C GLN A 253 -1.18 20.93 15.69
N HIS A 254 -2.23 20.71 14.90
CA HIS A 254 -3.34 19.85 15.27
C HIS A 254 -2.94 18.36 15.28
N GLU A 255 -3.43 17.59 16.27
CA GLU A 255 -3.08 16.17 16.44
C GLU A 255 -3.38 15.30 15.20
N HIS A 256 -4.55 15.48 14.59
CA HIS A 256 -4.94 14.77 13.37
C HIS A 256 -4.09 15.14 12.15
N ALA A 257 -3.58 16.38 12.07
CA ALA A 257 -2.66 16.78 11.00
C ALA A 257 -1.30 16.09 11.16
N GLN A 258 -0.79 16.01 12.40
CA GLN A 258 0.43 15.25 12.72
C GLN A 258 0.25 13.75 12.47
N LEU A 259 -0.89 13.19 12.84
CA LEU A 259 -1.24 11.80 12.51
C LEU A 259 -1.28 11.57 11.00
N PHE A 260 -1.86 12.50 10.24
CA PHE A 260 -1.88 12.42 8.78
C PHE A 260 -0.48 12.54 8.17
N LYS A 261 0.40 13.39 8.71
CA LYS A 261 1.80 13.50 8.30
C LYS A 261 2.58 12.21 8.57
N TRP A 262 2.39 11.60 9.75
CA TRP A 262 2.95 10.30 10.09
C TRP A 262 2.45 9.22 9.12
N PHE A 263 1.14 9.19 8.84
CA PHE A 263 0.54 8.28 7.86
C PHE A 263 1.12 8.46 6.46
N ALA A 264 1.31 9.73 6.04
CA ALA A 264 1.93 10.12 4.77
C ALA A 264 3.44 9.82 4.71
N MET A 265 4.04 9.31 5.79
CA MET A 265 5.48 9.09 5.94
C MET A 265 6.30 10.35 5.61
N GLY A 266 5.76 11.53 5.96
CA GLY A 266 6.40 12.82 5.67
C GLY A 266 6.23 13.33 4.23
N MET A 267 5.62 12.57 3.32
CA MET A 267 5.34 12.98 1.93
C MET A 267 4.06 13.82 1.84
N LEU A 268 4.01 14.90 2.60
CA LEU A 268 2.83 15.72 2.81
C LEU A 268 3.02 17.14 2.27
N GLN A 269 2.23 17.51 1.26
CA GLN A 269 2.11 18.90 0.83
C GLN A 269 1.04 19.60 1.67
N VAL A 270 1.31 20.82 2.10
CA VAL A 270 0.36 21.69 2.80
C VAL A 270 -0.10 22.81 1.88
N LYS A 271 -1.40 23.04 1.72
CA LYS A 271 -1.97 24.11 0.90
C LYS A 271 -3.04 24.90 1.64
N SER A 272 -2.82 26.20 1.81
CA SER A 272 -3.77 27.12 2.44
C SER A 272 -4.65 27.73 1.34
N VAL A 273 -5.96 27.55 1.46
CA VAL A 273 -6.96 27.97 0.46
C VAL A 273 -8.00 28.83 1.15
N VAL A 274 -8.37 29.94 0.51
CA VAL A 274 -9.45 30.81 0.96
C VAL A 274 -10.69 30.50 0.14
N ASN A 275 -11.80 30.15 0.78
CA ASN A 275 -13.09 29.99 0.11
C ASN A 275 -13.70 31.34 -0.27
N GLU A 276 -14.68 31.33 -1.18
CA GLU A 276 -15.43 32.52 -1.61
C GLU A 276 -16.05 33.31 -0.44
N ASN A 277 -16.41 32.60 0.64
CA ASN A 277 -16.96 33.20 1.87
C ASN A 277 -15.88 33.80 2.81
N GLY A 278 -14.61 33.90 2.37
CA GLY A 278 -13.48 34.40 3.16
C GLY A 278 -12.95 33.41 4.22
N GLN A 279 -13.59 32.26 4.39
CA GLN A 279 -13.14 31.21 5.31
C GLN A 279 -11.89 30.51 4.78
N ARG A 280 -10.87 30.36 5.63
CA ARG A 280 -9.65 29.64 5.31
C ARG A 280 -9.76 28.17 5.66
N HIS A 281 -9.28 27.32 4.76
CA HIS A 281 -9.08 25.91 5.00
C HIS A 281 -7.70 25.48 4.50
N VAL A 282 -7.08 24.55 5.21
CA VAL A 282 -5.76 24.02 4.89
C VAL A 282 -5.90 22.58 4.45
N MET A 283 -5.48 22.31 3.22
CA MET A 283 -5.42 21.00 2.61
C MET A 283 -4.06 20.34 2.90
N LEU A 284 -4.12 19.14 3.46
CA LEU A 284 -2.97 18.28 3.73
C LEU A 284 -3.01 17.15 2.71
N ASN A 285 -2.09 17.15 1.76
CA ASN A 285 -2.12 16.34 0.55
C ASN A 285 -1.04 15.25 0.62
N ASP A 286 -1.44 13.97 0.60
CA ASP A 286 -0.49 12.85 0.53
C ASP A 286 0.02 12.68 -0.90
N MET A 287 1.27 13.10 -1.13
CA MET A 287 1.86 13.19 -2.47
C MET A 287 2.21 11.82 -3.07
N ARG A 288 2.22 10.76 -2.25
CA ARG A 288 2.50 9.38 -2.68
C ARG A 288 1.42 8.83 -3.61
N TYR A 289 0.21 9.34 -3.51
CA TYR A 289 -0.94 8.82 -4.23
C TYR A 289 -1.55 9.88 -5.14
N GLY A 290 -1.77 9.53 -6.40
CA GLY A 290 -2.50 10.34 -7.37
C GLY A 290 -2.96 9.46 -8.52
N LEU A 291 -3.63 10.06 -9.49
CA LEU A 291 -4.10 9.37 -10.70
C LEU A 291 -3.19 9.71 -11.88
N LEU A 292 -3.04 8.81 -12.84
CA LEU A 292 -2.34 9.07 -14.08
C LEU A 292 -3.08 10.12 -14.92
N THR A 293 -4.42 10.11 -14.88
CA THR A 293 -5.27 11.10 -15.58
C THR A 293 -5.22 12.50 -14.97
N ASP A 294 -4.82 12.63 -13.70
CA ASP A 294 -4.79 13.90 -12.96
C ASP A 294 -3.55 13.91 -12.06
N PRO A 295 -2.34 14.00 -12.65
CA PRO A 295 -1.08 13.75 -11.94
C PRO A 295 -0.81 14.78 -10.83
N GLU A 296 -1.36 15.98 -10.98
CA GLU A 296 -1.22 17.12 -10.06
C GLU A 296 -2.04 16.94 -8.79
N LYS A 297 -3.15 16.19 -8.84
CA LYS A 297 -4.05 16.08 -7.70
C LYS A 297 -3.77 14.81 -6.87
N PRO A 298 -3.64 14.96 -5.54
CA PRO A 298 -3.49 13.82 -4.66
C PRO A 298 -4.83 13.07 -4.52
N LEU A 299 -4.76 11.75 -4.38
CA LEU A 299 -5.94 10.91 -4.15
C LEU A 299 -6.43 10.98 -2.69
N PHE A 300 -5.49 11.14 -1.75
CA PHE A 300 -5.76 11.19 -0.32
C PHE A 300 -5.38 12.55 0.25
N ALA A 301 -6.32 13.16 0.96
CA ALA A 301 -6.07 14.41 1.66
C ALA A 301 -6.77 14.43 3.04
N ALA A 302 -6.32 15.34 3.88
CA ALA A 302 -7.07 15.84 5.03
C ALA A 302 -7.26 17.35 4.89
N GLU A 303 -8.25 17.88 5.57
CA GLU A 303 -8.61 19.29 5.55
C GLU A 303 -8.78 19.78 6.98
N VAL A 304 -8.19 20.93 7.27
CA VAL A 304 -8.34 21.68 8.52
C VAL A 304 -9.06 22.97 8.21
N GLU A 305 -10.26 23.15 8.74
CA GLU A 305 -11.08 24.35 8.57
C GLU A 305 -10.86 25.31 9.76
N PHE A 306 -10.87 26.60 9.46
CA PHE A 306 -10.71 27.66 10.46
C PHE A 306 -11.92 28.60 10.49
N ASP A 307 -12.25 29.09 11.68
CA ASP A 307 -13.18 30.22 11.83
C ASP A 307 -12.52 31.56 11.47
N VAL A 308 -13.31 32.63 11.52
CA VAL A 308 -12.84 34.01 11.24
C VAL A 308 -11.83 34.50 12.28
N ALA A 309 -11.82 33.92 13.49
CA ALA A 309 -10.85 34.22 14.54
C ALA A 309 -9.54 33.40 14.40
N GLY A 310 -9.48 32.48 13.43
CA GLY A 310 -8.32 31.62 13.18
C GLY A 310 -8.22 30.41 14.10
N ASN A 311 -9.31 29.99 14.76
CA ASN A 311 -9.38 28.75 15.51
C ASN A 311 -9.78 27.58 14.60
N VAL A 312 -9.24 26.39 14.88
CA VAL A 312 -9.63 25.17 14.16
C VAL A 312 -11.05 24.79 14.52
N THR A 313 -11.94 24.75 13.54
CA THR A 313 -13.35 24.36 13.72
C THR A 313 -13.58 22.89 13.40
N ARG A 314 -12.83 22.36 12.43
CA ARG A 314 -13.04 21.00 11.92
C ARG A 314 -11.77 20.44 11.31
N VAL A 315 -11.53 19.15 11.55
CA VAL A 315 -10.48 18.39 10.87
C VAL A 315 -11.05 17.09 10.32
N GLN A 316 -11.03 16.95 9.00
CA GLN A 316 -11.65 15.81 8.33
C GLN A 316 -10.77 15.20 7.26
N ARG A 317 -10.89 13.89 7.04
CA ARG A 317 -10.27 13.20 5.93
C ARG A 317 -11.11 13.41 4.68
N ARG A 318 -10.48 13.76 3.56
CA ARG A 318 -11.11 13.80 2.24
C ARG A 318 -10.52 12.73 1.32
N HIS A 319 -11.41 11.95 0.71
CA HIS A 319 -11.10 11.22 -0.51
C HIS A 319 -11.52 12.10 -1.68
N ARG A 320 -10.54 12.64 -2.41
CA ARG A 320 -10.87 13.43 -3.60
C ARG A 320 -11.23 12.45 -4.71
N ARG A 321 -12.48 12.47 -5.18
CA ARG A 321 -12.82 11.89 -6.49
C ARG A 321 -12.07 12.73 -7.53
N GLY A 322 -11.19 12.09 -8.30
CA GLY A 322 -10.58 12.74 -9.46
C GLY A 322 -11.66 13.23 -10.43
N SER A 323 -11.34 14.22 -11.27
CA SER A 323 -12.25 14.66 -12.34
C SER A 323 -12.56 13.54 -13.33
N ALA A 324 -11.65 12.58 -13.49
CA ALA A 324 -11.82 11.39 -14.31
C ALA A 324 -12.45 10.23 -13.53
N SER A 325 -13.38 9.51 -14.18
CA SER A 325 -13.91 8.25 -13.67
C SER A 325 -12.80 7.20 -13.48
N MET A 326 -12.90 6.38 -12.42
CA MET A 326 -11.99 5.24 -12.18
C MET A 326 -11.90 4.29 -13.38
N LYS A 327 -12.97 4.20 -14.19
CA LYS A 327 -12.97 3.42 -15.43
C LYS A 327 -12.00 3.99 -16.48
N THR A 328 -11.94 5.31 -16.59
CA THR A 328 -11.02 6.02 -17.49
C THR A 328 -9.58 5.86 -17.04
N GLU A 329 -9.34 6.04 -15.74
CA GLU A 329 -8.02 5.81 -15.13
C GLU A 329 -7.52 4.39 -15.40
N PHE A 330 -8.38 3.39 -15.17
CA PHE A 330 -8.07 1.99 -15.45
C PHE A 330 -7.73 1.77 -16.92
N LYS A 331 -8.59 2.25 -17.84
CA LYS A 331 -8.38 2.09 -19.29
C LYS A 331 -7.05 2.70 -19.73
N LYS A 332 -6.71 3.91 -19.28
CA LYS A 332 -5.45 4.58 -19.63
C LYS A 332 -4.24 3.86 -19.03
N THR A 333 -4.30 3.49 -17.75
CA THR A 333 -3.21 2.75 -17.10
C THR A 333 -2.94 1.43 -17.81
N MET A 334 -3.98 0.64 -18.09
CA MET A 334 -3.82 -0.63 -18.80
C MET A 334 -3.34 -0.45 -20.25
N ALA A 335 -3.77 0.62 -20.93
CA ALA A 335 -3.21 0.97 -22.22
C ALA A 335 -1.70 1.13 -22.13
N HIS A 336 -1.18 1.90 -21.17
CA HIS A 336 0.28 2.04 -20.99
C HIS A 336 0.97 0.77 -20.50
N VAL A 337 0.31 -0.09 -19.74
CA VAL A 337 0.91 -1.37 -19.30
C VAL A 337 1.15 -2.28 -20.51
N PHE A 338 0.19 -2.36 -21.44
CA PHE A 338 0.23 -3.30 -22.57
C PHE A 338 0.70 -2.71 -23.89
N SER A 339 0.52 -1.41 -24.15
CA SER A 339 1.00 -0.76 -25.36
C SER A 339 2.51 -0.59 -25.26
N GLY A 340 3.26 -1.03 -26.28
CA GLY A 340 4.67 -0.66 -26.44
C GLY A 340 4.86 0.83 -26.75
N GLU A 341 3.76 1.53 -27.08
CA GLU A 341 3.79 2.89 -27.61
C GLU A 341 3.50 3.98 -26.57
N LEU A 342 4.27 5.05 -26.72
CA LEU A 342 4.22 6.32 -26.01
C LEU A 342 2.96 7.10 -26.44
N GLN A 343 1.81 6.83 -25.83
CA GLN A 343 0.81 7.88 -25.78
C GLN A 343 1.27 8.88 -24.72
N ALA A 344 1.79 10.02 -25.15
CA ALA A 344 1.89 11.15 -24.22
C ALA A 344 0.49 11.38 -23.66
N VAL A 345 0.37 11.69 -22.37
CA VAL A 345 -0.87 12.30 -21.89
C VAL A 345 -0.96 13.63 -22.63
N ASP A 346 -1.78 13.68 -23.69
CA ASP A 346 -2.01 14.91 -24.44
C ASP A 346 -2.39 16.00 -23.45
N SER A 347 -1.55 17.03 -23.36
CA SER A 347 -1.71 18.19 -22.47
C SER A 347 -2.82 19.14 -22.95
N VAL A 348 -3.73 18.66 -23.80
CA VAL A 348 -4.76 19.48 -24.44
C VAL A 348 -6.09 18.70 -24.40
N TRP A 349 -6.95 18.96 -23.41
CA TRP A 349 -8.42 18.93 -23.55
C TRP A 349 -9.13 19.41 -22.26
N PRO A 350 -10.32 20.04 -22.35
CA PRO A 350 -10.53 21.47 -22.39
C PRO A 350 -11.01 22.00 -21.03
N VAL A 351 -10.82 23.30 -20.85
CA VAL A 351 -11.69 24.11 -20.00
C VAL A 351 -13.08 24.10 -20.66
N GLN A 352 -14.07 23.54 -19.97
CA GLN A 352 -15.45 24.02 -19.94
C GLN A 352 -16.20 23.39 -18.78
#